data_AF-A0A285R281-F1
#
_entry.id   AF-A0A285R281-F1
#
_cell.length_a   1.000
_cell.length_b   1.000
_cell.length_c   1.000
_cell.angle_alpha   90.00
_cell.angle_beta   90.00
_cell.angle_gamma   90.00
#
_symmetry.space_group_name_H-M   'P 1'
#
loop_
_entity.id
_entity.type
_entity.pdbx_description
1 polymer ?
#
loop_
_entity_poly.entity_id
_entity_poly.type
_entity_poly.pdbx_seq_one_letter_code
_entity_poly.pdbx_strand_id
1 'polypeptide(L)'
;MLGLTTQALWLVLLLSAPPIIAASIVGLLVAVVQAATQLQEQTLQYTLKFFAIVLTLFVTASLLSGALLQFGDAIFSGFAEMVR
;
A
#
# COMPACT_ATOMS: atom_id res chain seq x y z
N MET A 1 19.55 15.71 -0.69
CA MET A 1 18.49 15.28 0.25
C MET A 1 17.08 15.40 -0.32
N LEU A 2 16.65 16.57 -0.85
CA LEU A 2 15.30 16.72 -1.45
C LEU A 2 14.96 15.67 -2.54
N GLY A 3 15.91 15.37 -3.44
CA GLY A 3 15.69 14.35 -4.47
C GLY A 3 15.42 12.95 -3.91
N LEU A 4 16.17 12.53 -2.88
CA LEU A 4 15.97 11.25 -2.19
C LEU A 4 14.63 11.20 -1.47
N THR A 5 14.23 12.30 -0.81
CA THR A 5 12.93 12.39 -0.16
C THR A 5 11.79 12.26 -1.16
N THR A 6 11.87 12.95 -2.31
CA THR A 6 10.86 12.83 -3.37
C THR A 6 10.77 11.39 -3.90
N GLN A 7 11.92 10.74 -4.11
CA GLN A 7 11.97 9.35 -4.57
C GLN A 7 11.38 8.38 -3.53
N ALA A 8 11.67 8.59 -2.24
CA ALA A 8 11.10 7.82 -1.15
C ALA A 8 9.56 7.98 -1.09
N LEU A 9 9.06 9.21 -1.17
CA LEU A 9 7.62 9.49 -1.18
C LEU A 9 6.93 8.87 -2.40
N TRP A 10 7.57 8.93 -3.56
CA TRP A 10 7.08 8.28 -4.77
C TRP A 10 6.99 6.76 -4.62
N LEU A 11 8.01 6.15 -4.01
CA LEU A 11 8.02 4.73 -3.72
C LEU A 11 6.89 4.35 -2.74
N VAL A 12 6.71 5.10 -1.66
CA VAL A 12 5.60 4.90 -0.71
C VAL A 12 4.24 4.99 -1.40
N LEU A 13 4.05 5.99 -2.27
CA LEU A 13 2.83 6.14 -3.05
C LEU A 13 2.59 4.92 -3.94
N LEU A 14 3.61 4.46 -4.66
CA LEU A 14 3.51 3.31 -5.55
C LEU A 14 3.24 2.01 -4.79
N LEU A 15 3.88 1.81 -3.63
CA LEU A 15 3.72 0.61 -2.81
C LEU A 15 2.34 0.55 -2.14
N SER A 16 1.81 1.70 -1.72
CA SER A 16 0.51 1.79 -1.05
C SER A 16 -0.67 1.90 -2.01
N ALA A 17 -0.47 2.31 -3.26
CA ALA A 17 -1.56 2.51 -4.22
C ALA A 17 -2.41 1.23 -4.45
N PRO A 18 -1.83 0.05 -4.76
CA PRO A 18 -2.64 -1.16 -4.98
C PRO A 18 -3.52 -1.56 -3.78
N PRO A 19 -3.00 -1.70 -2.54
CA PRO A 19 -3.84 -2.08 -1.40
C PRO A 19 -4.88 -1.00 -1.07
N ILE A 20 -4.59 0.29 -1.25
CA ILE A 20 -5.57 1.37 -1.05
C ILE A 20 -6.71 1.26 -2.06
N ILE A 21 -6.41 1.03 -3.34
CA ILE A 21 -7.43 0.86 -4.38
C ILE A 21 -8.30 -0.35 -4.07
N ALA A 22 -7.70 -1.50 -3.75
CA ALA A 22 -8.42 -2.71 -3.40
C ALA A 22 -9.32 -2.52 -2.16
N ALA A 23 -8.79 -1.91 -1.09
CA ALA A 23 -9.56 -1.61 0.12
C ALA A 23 -10.72 -0.65 -0.15
N SER A 24 -10.53 0.32 -1.04
CA SER A 24 -11.55 1.30 -1.40
C SER A 24 -12.69 0.65 -2.19
N ILE A 25 -12.37 -0.18 -3.18
CA ILE A 25 -13.37 -0.92 -3.98
C ILE A 25 -14.17 -1.86 -3.08
N VAL A 26 -13.49 -2.69 -2.28
CA VAL A 26 -14.16 -3.62 -1.36
C VAL A 26 -14.97 -2.86 -0.31
N GLY A 27 -14.43 -1.77 0.22
CA GLY A 27 -15.13 -0.91 1.17
C GLY A 27 -16.42 -0.32 0.62
N LEU A 28 -16.40 0.15 -0.63
CA LEU A 28 -17.57 0.67 -1.34
C LEU A 28 -18.61 -0.43 -1.57
N LEU A 29 -18.20 -1.59 -2.10
CA LEU A 29 -19.11 -2.71 -2.34
C LEU A 29 -19.81 -3.16 -1.06
N VAL A 30 -19.04 -3.32 0.03
CA VAL A 30 -19.59 -3.71 1.33
C VAL A 30 -20.51 -2.63 1.87
N ALA A 31 -20.17 -1.34 1.75
CA ALA A 31 -21.03 -0.24 2.23
C ALA A 31 -22.39 -0.22 1.52
N VAL A 32 -22.44 -0.49 0.21
CA VAL A 32 -23.69 -0.58 -0.55
C VAL A 32 -24.55 -1.75 -0.06
N VAL A 33 -23.95 -2.93 0.13
CA VAL A 33 -24.67 -4.11 0.64
C VAL A 33 -25.19 -3.86 2.06
N GLN A 34 -24.35 -3.31 2.94
CA GLN A 34 -24.73 -2.97 4.32
C GLN A 34 -25.88 -1.96 4.36
N ALA A 35 -25.89 -0.97 3.47
CA ALA A 35 -26.98 -0.01 3.36
C ALA A 35 -28.28 -0.67 2.85
N ALA A 36 -28.19 -1.55 1.85
CA ALA A 36 -29.34 -2.25 1.28
C ALA A 36 -29.99 -3.24 2.28
N THR A 37 -29.19 -3.93 3.10
CA THR A 37 -29.68 -4.91 4.07
C THR A 37 -29.87 -4.35 5.48
N GLN A 38 -29.60 -3.06 5.69
CA GLN A 38 -29.62 -2.40 7.00
C GLN A 38 -28.69 -3.04 8.06
N LEU A 39 -27.68 -3.81 7.63
CA LEU A 39 -26.68 -4.44 8.51
C LEU A 39 -25.49 -3.49 8.67
N GLN A 40 -25.44 -2.73 9.76
CA GLN A 40 -24.38 -1.76 10.04
C GLN A 40 -23.33 -2.30 11.04
N GLU A 41 -23.01 -3.58 10.93
CA GLU A 41 -21.98 -4.22 11.74
C GLU A 41 -20.58 -3.83 11.23
N GLN A 42 -19.91 -2.96 11.98
CA GLN A 42 -18.59 -2.42 11.60
C GLN A 42 -17.51 -3.51 11.50
N THR A 43 -17.62 -4.57 12.30
CA THR A 43 -16.66 -5.69 12.33
C THR A 43 -16.54 -6.39 10.97
N LEU A 44 -17.66 -6.68 10.32
CA LEU A 44 -17.69 -7.31 9.00
C LEU A 44 -16.98 -6.44 7.95
N GLN A 45 -17.20 -5.13 7.98
CA GLN A 45 -16.55 -4.19 7.06
C GLN A 45 -15.03 -4.17 7.24
N TYR A 46 -14.56 -4.16 8.49
CA TYR A 46 -13.12 -4.16 8.78
C TYR A 46 -12.46 -5.49 8.37
N THR A 47 -13.09 -6.63 8.68
CA THR A 47 -12.55 -7.95 8.29
C THR A 47 -12.41 -8.08 6.77
N LEU A 48 -13.44 -7.71 6.00
CA LEU A 48 -13.38 -7.81 4.54
C LEU A 48 -12.33 -6.88 3.92
N LYS A 49 -12.24 -5.64 4.40
CA LYS A 49 -11.18 -4.70 3.96
C LYS A 49 -9.78 -5.24 4.28
N PHE A 50 -9.59 -5.81 5.47
CA PHE A 50 -8.31 -6.38 5.88
C PHE A 50 -7.87 -7.52 4.95
N PHE A 51 -8.77 -8.47 4.66
CA PHE A 51 -8.48 -9.56 3.71
C PHE A 51 -8.12 -9.04 2.32
N ALA A 52 -8.83 -8.02 1.82
CA ALA A 52 -8.54 -7.41 0.53
C ALA A 52 -7.13 -6.78 0.48
N ILE A 53 -6.74 -6.07 1.54
CA ILE A 53 -5.41 -5.46 1.66
C ILE A 53 -4.33 -6.54 1.70
N VAL A 54 -4.48 -7.55 2.56
CA VAL A 54 -3.50 -8.64 2.71
C VAL A 54 -3.33 -9.40 1.40
N LEU A 55 -4.43 -9.76 0.74
CA LEU A 55 -4.39 -10.47 -0.54
C LEU A 55 -3.68 -9.62 -1.60
N THR A 56 -4.00 -8.33 -1.67
CA THR A 56 -3.40 -7.42 -2.64
C THR A 56 -1.91 -7.28 -2.40
N LEU A 57 -1.49 -7.11 -1.13
CA LEU A 57 -0.07 -7.09 -0.78
C LEU A 57 0.62 -8.39 -1.18
N PHE A 58 0.00 -9.54 -0.97
CA PHE A 58 0.58 -10.84 -1.35
C PHE A 58 0.80 -10.94 -2.86
N VAL A 59 -0.18 -10.50 -3.65
CA VAL A 59 -0.12 -10.54 -5.12
C VAL A 59 0.89 -9.52 -5.65
N THR A 60 0.92 -8.30 -5.10
CA THR A 60 1.81 -7.23 -5.58
C THR A 60 3.20 -7.27 -4.97
N ALA A 61 3.44 -8.07 -3.93
CA ALA A 61 4.74 -8.20 -3.27
C ALA A 61 5.85 -8.56 -4.25
N SER A 62 5.63 -9.53 -5.12
CA SER A 62 6.64 -9.96 -6.10
C SER A 62 7.03 -8.83 -7.05
N LEU A 63 6.06 -8.05 -7.53
CA LEU A 63 6.27 -6.96 -8.48
C LEU A 63 6.93 -5.73 -7.84
N LEU A 64 6.54 -5.39 -6.61
CA LEU A 64 6.99 -4.17 -5.94
C LEU A 64 8.28 -4.35 -5.13
N SER A 65 8.63 -5.59 -4.78
CA SER A 65 9.84 -5.91 -4.01
C SER A 65 11.11 -5.40 -4.69
N GLY A 66 11.22 -5.52 -6.02
CA GLY A 66 12.38 -5.06 -6.79
C GLY A 66 12.63 -3.56 -6.65
N ALA A 67 11.58 -2.74 -6.72
CA ALA A 67 11.70 -1.30 -6.55
C ALA A 67 12.13 -0.91 -5.13
N LEU A 68 11.65 -1.64 -4.12
CA LEU A 68 12.03 -1.43 -2.72
C LEU A 68 13.50 -1.79 -2.46
N LEU A 69 13.96 -2.93 -2.97
CA LEU A 69 15.34 -3.37 -2.84
C LEU A 69 16.30 -2.43 -3.57
N GLN A 70 15.98 -2.05 -4.81
CA GLN A 70 16.78 -1.11 -5.58
C GLN A 70 16.93 0.25 -4.89
N PHE A 71 15.85 0.75 -4.28
CA PHE A 71 15.90 1.98 -3.49
C PHE A 71 16.75 1.82 -2.23
N GLY A 72 16.65 0.68 -1.54
CA GLY A 72 17.50 0.34 -0.42
C GLY A 72 18.99 0.35 -0.80
N ASP A 73 19.34 -0.34 -1.87
CA ASP A 73 20.72 -0.40 -2.38
C ASP A 73 21.25 1.00 -2.71
N ALA A 74 20.44 1.85 -3.36
CA ALA A 74 20.81 3.22 -3.68
C ALA A 74 21.14 4.07 -2.44
N ILE A 75 20.38 3.90 -1.34
CA ILE A 75 20.66 4.57 -0.07
C ILE A 75 21.97 4.07 0.52
N PHE A 76 22.18 2.74 0.58
CA PHE A 76 23.38 2.17 1.19
C PHE A 76 24.64 2.50 0.39
N SER A 77 24.58 2.47 -0.94
CA SER A 77 25.73 2.83 -1.79
C SER A 77 26.04 4.32 -1.74
N GLY A 78 25.02 5.18 -1.65
CA GLY A 78 25.16 6.63 -1.56
C GLY A 78 25.50 7.14 -0.16
N PHE A 79 25.50 6.26 0.86
CA PHE A 79 25.66 6.66 2.26
C PHE A 79 26.99 7.38 2.53
N ALA A 80 28.09 6.90 1.96
CA ALA A 80 29.41 7.51 2.12
C ALA A 80 29.49 8.95 1.55
N GLU A 81 28.71 9.23 0.51
CA GLU A 81 28.64 10.53 -0.16
C GLU A 81 27.68 11.49 0.56
N MET A 82 26.67 10.97 1.25
CA MET A 82 25.75 11.74 2.09
C MET A 82 26.36 12.27 3.40
N VAL A 83 27.41 11.61 3.90
CA VAL A 83 28.06 11.94 5.17
C VAL A 83 29.15 13.02 5.01
N ARG A 84 29.61 13.27 3.78
CA ARG A 84 30.53 14.38 3.46
C ARG A 84 29.76 15.66 3.15
#